data_AF-A0A925XEF8-F1
#
_entry.id   AF-A0A925XEF8-F1
#
_cell.length_a   1.000
_cell.length_b   1.000
_cell.length_c   1.000
_cell.angle_alpha   90.00
_cell.angle_beta   90.00
_cell.angle_gamma   90.00
#
_symmetry.space_group_name_H-M   'P 1'
#
loop_
_entity.id
_entity.type
_entity.pdbx_description
1 polymer ?
#
loop_
_entity_poly.entity_id
_entity_poly.type
_entity_poly.pdbx_seq_one_letter_code
_entity_poly.pdbx_strand_id
1 'polypeptide(L)' 'MAAKALSFDVGDYVVYPKHGVGRVIELQSTDIAGMQL' A
#
# COMPACT_ATOMS: atom_id res chain seq x y z
N MET A 1 6.38 4.03 -20.13
CA MET A 1 5.70 4.73 -19.03
C MET A 1 6.19 4.09 -17.75
N ALA A 2 6.93 4.82 -16.89
CA ALA A 2 7.49 4.23 -15.67
C ALA A 2 6.36 4.06 -14.65
N ALA A 3 6.04 2.82 -14.29
CA ALA A 3 5.16 2.55 -13.16
C ALA A 3 5.78 3.21 -11.93
N LYS A 4 5.03 4.10 -11.27
CA LYS A 4 5.45 4.69 -10.01
C LYS A 4 5.57 3.53 -9.02
N ALA A 5 6.80 3.17 -8.65
CA ALA A 5 7.04 2.12 -7.66
C ALA A 5 6.18 2.45 -6.43
N LEU A 6 5.34 1.49 -6.03
CA LEU A 6 4.58 1.60 -4.79
C LEU A 6 5.60 1.90 -3.69
N SER A 7 5.39 2.97 -2.92
CA SER A 7 6.39 3.41 -1.92
C SER A 7 6.43 2.52 -0.68
N PHE A 8 5.83 1.33 -0.77
CA PHE A 8 5.67 0.36 0.29
C PHE A 8 5.84 -1.04 -0.29
N ASP A 9 6.62 -1.86 0.41
CA ASP A 9 6.82 -3.27 0.11
C ASP A 9 6.34 -4.15 1.26
N VAL A 10 6.08 -5.43 0.96
CA VAL A 10 5.70 -6.41 1.98
C VAL A 10 6.84 -6.55 3.00
N GLY A 11 6.49 -6.39 4.26
CA GLY A 11 7.42 -6.46 5.38
C GLY A 11 7.79 -5.10 5.98
N ASP A 12 7.47 -3.99 5.32
CA ASP A 12 7.73 -2.65 5.82
C ASP A 12 6.96 -2.34 7.11
N TYR A 13 7.59 -1.59 8.01
CA TYR A 13 6.94 -1.04 9.20
C TYR A 13 6.37 0.34 8.88
N VAL A 14 5.08 0.52 9.14
CA VAL A 14 4.34 1.75 8.83
C VAL A 14 3.63 2.27 10.06
N VAL A 15 3.50 3.60 10.18
CA VAL A 15 2.80 4.24 11.28
C VAL A 15 1.47 4.80 10.78
N TYR A 16 0.37 4.39 11.41
CA TYR A 16 -0.93 5.00 11.20
C TYR A 16 -1.31 5.81 12.44
N PRO A 17 -1.42 7.16 12.37
CA PRO A 17 -1.46 8.04 13.56
C PRO A 17 -2.48 7.70 14.65
N LYS A 18 -3.59 7.04 14.28
CA LYS A 18 -4.65 6.61 15.23
C LYS A 18 -4.54 5.16 15.68
N HIS A 19 -3.76 4.34 14.98
CA HIS A 19 -3.72 2.88 15.15
C HIS A 19 -2.31 2.37 15.52
N GLY A 20 -1.30 3.25 15.55
CA GLY A 20 0.06 2.92 15.96
C GLY A 20 0.90 2.34 14.81
N VAL A 21 1.77 1.39 15.15
CA VAL A 21 2.71 0.78 14.19
C VAL A 21 2.12 -0.52 13.66
N GLY A 22 2.10 -0.68 12.35
CA GLY A 22 1.74 -1.91 11.65
C GLY A 22 2.88 -2.42 10.76
N ARG A 23 2.70 -3.62 10.21
CA ARG A 23 3.60 -4.20 9.21
C ARG A 23 2.81 -4.51 7.95
N VAL A 24 3.34 -4.13 6.78
CA VAL A 24 2.72 -4.48 5.50
C VAL A 24 2.81 -5.99 5.30
N ILE A 25 1.66 -6.65 5.09
CA ILE A 25 1.59 -8.10 4.91
C ILE A 25 1.37 -8.51 3.45
N GLU A 26 0.77 -7.62 2.65
CA GLU A 26 0.37 -7.88 1.28
C GLU A 26 0.16 -6.56 0.54
N LEU A 27 0.33 -6.57 -0.78
CA LEU A 27 -0.10 -5.50 -1.68
C LEU A 27 -1.26 -6.05 -2.52
N GLN A 28 -2.43 -5.41 -2.45
CA GLN A 28 -3.60 -5.81 -3.23
C GLN A 28 -3.91 -4.78 -4.30
N SER A 29 -4.22 -5.26 -5.50
CA SER A 29 -4.74 -4.43 -6.59
C SER A 29 -6.25 -4.54 -6.65
N THR A 30 -6.94 -3.41 -6.87
CA THR A 30 -8.40 -3.37 -6.88
C THR A 30 -8.95 -2.34 -7.84
N ASP A 31 -10.15 -2.60 -8.38
CA ASP A 31 -10.89 -1.66 -9.23
C ASP A 31 -11.91 -0.88 -8.39
N ILE A 32 -11.76 0.44 -8.33
CA ILE A 32 -12.69 1.34 -7.64
C ILE A 32 -13.20 2.37 -8.63
N ALA A 33 -14.51 2.34 -8.89
CA ALA A 33 -15.18 3.29 -9.80
C ALA A 33 -14.52 3.40 -11.19
N GLY A 34 -13.99 2.28 -11.71
CA GLY A 34 -13.30 2.22 -13.01
C GLY A 34 -11.84 2.68 -12.98
N MET A 35 -11.26 2.90 -11.80
CA MET A 35 -9.83 3.15 -11.62
C MET A 35 -9.15 1.92 -11.01
N GLN A 36 -8.07 1.46 -11.63
CA GLN A 36 -7.19 0.44 -11.07
C GLN A 36 -6.24 1.07 -10.03
N LEU A 37 -6.22 0.50 -8.83
CA LEU A 37 -5.33 0.84 -7.73
C LEU A 37 -4.44 -0.35 -7.36
#